data_AF-A0A954EFS9-F1
#
_entry.id   AF-A0A954EFS9-F1
#
_cell.length_a   1.000
_cell.length_b   1.000
_cell.length_c   1.000
_cell.angle_alpha   90.00
_cell.angle_beta   90.00
_cell.angle_gamma   90.00
#
_symmetry.space_group_name_H-M   'P 1'
#
loop_
_entity.id
_entity.type
_entity.pdbx_description
1 polymer ?
#
loop_
_entity_poly.entity_id
_entity_poly.type
_entity_poly.pdbx_seq_one_letter_code
_entity_poly.pdbx_strand_id
1 'polypeptide(L)'
;MEKGFLGYDSSLMLDVVVCALVLVVPVLVYSISLAKFSKKFGLHKAIQLGLGVALLLTVALFEIDIRMHGGWQNIVNKDPASPRVSPEQLQLISQSLTVHLVFAISTPVLWIWTTVEALRRFPDPTAPSAYSRRHKTLAWLTTVDLVLTSATGLLFYYLAFIAA
;
A
#
# COMPACT_ATOMS: atom_id res chain seq x y z
N MET A 1 19.75 -13.48 -13.66
CA MET A 1 19.26 -12.15 -13.28
C MET A 1 17.80 -12.08 -13.65
N GLU A 2 16.89 -12.25 -12.69
CA GLU A 2 15.48 -11.95 -12.96
C GLU A 2 15.31 -10.44 -12.79
N LYS A 3 15.08 -9.75 -13.90
CA LYS A 3 14.61 -8.37 -13.89
C LYS A 3 13.12 -8.39 -13.56
N GLY A 4 12.63 -7.36 -12.88
CA GLY A 4 11.21 -7.12 -12.74
C GLY A 4 10.53 -7.00 -14.11
N PHE A 5 9.23 -7.28 -14.17
CA PHE A 5 8.46 -7.21 -15.42
C PHE A 5 8.22 -5.77 -15.92
N LEU A 6 8.46 -4.76 -15.08
CA LEU A 6 8.46 -3.35 -15.47
C LEU A 6 9.77 -2.92 -16.17
N GLY A 7 10.73 -3.84 -16.30
CA GLY A 7 11.99 -3.62 -17.03
C GLY A 7 13.11 -3.01 -16.17
N TYR A 8 12.84 -2.73 -14.90
CA TYR A 8 13.83 -2.28 -13.93
C TYR A 8 14.50 -3.44 -13.20
N ASP A 9 15.61 -3.15 -12.54
CA ASP A 9 16.45 -4.14 -11.88
C ASP A 9 15.95 -4.49 -10.47
N SER A 10 14.63 -4.64 -10.35
CA SER A 10 13.84 -4.99 -9.17
C SER A 10 13.48 -6.49 -9.15
N SER A 11 12.85 -6.96 -8.06
CA SER A 11 12.21 -8.29 -8.01
C SER A 11 10.82 -8.26 -8.66
N LEU A 12 10.33 -9.44 -9.08
CA LEU A 12 8.95 -9.60 -9.57
C LEU A 12 7.93 -9.04 -8.57
N MET A 13 8.10 -9.35 -7.29
CA MET A 13 7.15 -8.97 -6.25
C MET A 13 7.17 -7.47 -5.96
N LEU A 14 8.33 -6.80 -6.06
CA LEU A 14 8.41 -5.34 -5.99
C LEU A 14 7.58 -4.67 -7.08
N ASP A 15 7.64 -5.17 -8.31
CA ASP A 15 6.85 -4.62 -9.42
C ASP A 15 5.35 -4.86 -9.22
N VAL A 16 4.96 -6.02 -8.67
CA VAL A 16 3.57 -6.28 -8.28
C VAL A 16 3.10 -5.27 -7.23
N VAL A 17 3.91 -5.01 -6.19
CA VAL A 17 3.58 -4.02 -5.16
C VAL A 17 3.46 -2.62 -5.74
N VAL A 18 4.38 -2.19 -6.61
CA VAL A 18 4.31 -0.89 -7.29
C VAL A 18 3.02 -0.74 -8.07
N CYS A 19 2.66 -1.76 -8.86
CA CYS A 19 1.39 -1.76 -9.58
C CYS A 19 0.20 -1.67 -8.62
N ALA A 20 0.23 -2.39 -7.50
CA ALA A 20 -0.80 -2.31 -6.47
C ALA A 20 -0.91 -0.90 -5.86
N LEU A 21 0.21 -0.22 -5.59
CA LEU A 21 0.23 1.16 -5.07
C LEU A 21 -0.33 2.17 -6.09
N VAL A 22 -0.09 1.98 -7.38
CA VAL A 22 -0.69 2.82 -8.43
C VAL A 22 -2.19 2.57 -8.54
N LEU A 23 -2.63 1.31 -8.48
CA LEU A 23 -4.03 0.92 -8.69
C LEU A 23 -4.92 1.14 -7.47
N VAL A 24 -4.39 1.03 -6.25
CA VAL A 24 -5.20 1.13 -5.03
C VAL A 24 -5.86 2.50 -4.89
N VAL A 25 -5.17 3.58 -5.27
CA VAL A 25 -5.69 4.96 -5.16
C VAL A 25 -6.92 5.18 -6.05
N PRO A 26 -6.91 4.92 -7.38
CA PRO A 26 -8.10 5.08 -8.21
C PRO A 26 -9.24 4.13 -7.80
N VAL A 27 -8.94 2.89 -7.37
CA VAL A 27 -9.99 1.98 -6.87
C VAL A 27 -10.60 2.50 -5.57
N LEU A 28 -9.81 3.10 -4.68
CA LEU A 28 -10.30 3.73 -3.46
C LEU A 28 -11.19 4.94 -3.78
N VAL A 29 -10.77 5.80 -4.71
CA VAL A 29 -11.58 6.94 -5.19
C VAL A 29 -12.92 6.46 -5.75
N TYR A 30 -12.91 5.41 -6.57
CA TYR A 30 -14.13 4.79 -7.09
C TYR A 30 -15.00 4.22 -5.96
N SER A 31 -14.41 3.50 -5.00
CA SER A 31 -15.13 2.97 -3.84
C SER A 31 -15.81 4.08 -3.03
N ILE A 32 -15.14 5.23 -2.85
CA ILE A 32 -15.70 6.39 -2.15
C ILE A 32 -16.83 7.02 -2.98
N SER A 33 -16.68 7.12 -4.30
CA SER A 33 -17.70 7.70 -5.18
C SER A 33 -19.01 6.91 -5.15
N LEU A 34 -18.93 5.57 -5.06
CA LEU A 34 -20.08 4.69 -4.89
C LEU A 34 -20.87 4.98 -3.61
N ALA A 35 -20.19 5.20 -2.49
CA ALA A 35 -20.84 5.54 -1.22
C ALA A 35 -21.37 6.99 -1.21
N LYS A 36 -20.61 7.93 -1.78
CA LYS A 36 -20.92 9.37 -1.72
C LYS A 36 -22.05 9.75 -2.68
N PHE A 37 -21.95 9.34 -3.94
CA PHE A 37 -22.83 9.79 -5.02
C PHE A 37 -23.85 8.73 -5.41
N SER A 38 -23.43 7.48 -5.61
CA SER A 38 -24.33 6.42 -6.07
C SER A 38 -25.13 5.75 -4.96
N LYS A 39 -24.82 6.02 -3.68
CA LYS A 39 -25.41 5.40 -2.48
C LYS A 39 -25.37 3.86 -2.50
N LYS A 40 -24.42 3.27 -3.25
CA LYS A 40 -24.22 1.82 -3.38
C LYS A 40 -23.34 1.30 -2.24
N PHE A 41 -23.85 1.38 -1.00
CA PHE A 41 -23.08 1.06 0.20
C PHE A 41 -22.64 -0.41 0.29
N GLY A 42 -23.48 -1.34 -0.18
CA GLY A 42 -23.11 -2.76 -0.26
C GLY A 42 -21.90 -3.02 -1.17
N LEU A 43 -21.85 -2.35 -2.32
CA LEU A 43 -20.71 -2.45 -3.24
C LEU A 43 -19.46 -1.77 -2.66
N HIS A 44 -19.61 -0.61 -2.02
CA HIS A 44 -18.52 0.03 -1.28
C HIS A 44 -17.92 -0.93 -0.24
N LYS A 45 -18.76 -1.55 0.61
CA LYS A 45 -18.35 -2.57 1.60
C LYS A 45 -17.60 -3.73 0.92
N ALA A 46 -18.16 -4.30 -0.15
CA ALA A 46 -17.54 -5.43 -0.85
C ALA A 46 -16.15 -5.06 -1.41
N ILE A 47 -16.01 -3.89 -2.04
CA ILE A 47 -14.73 -3.40 -2.56
C ILE A 47 -13.72 -3.19 -1.43
N GLN A 48 -14.13 -2.58 -0.30
CA GLN A 48 -13.23 -2.33 0.82
C GLN A 48 -12.72 -3.62 1.46
N LEU A 49 -13.59 -4.64 1.62
CA LEU A 49 -13.20 -5.95 2.11
C LEU A 49 -12.28 -6.68 1.13
N GLY A 50 -12.64 -6.68 -0.16
CA GLY A 50 -11.83 -7.29 -1.22
C GLY A 50 -10.44 -6.67 -1.32
N LEU A 51 -10.36 -5.33 -1.34
CA LEU A 51 -9.10 -4.59 -1.31
C LEU A 51 -8.28 -4.92 -0.06
N GLY A 52 -8.89 -4.90 1.12
CA GLY A 52 -8.20 -5.21 2.38
C GLY A 52 -7.57 -6.60 2.36
N VAL A 53 -8.31 -7.62 1.93
CA VAL A 53 -7.78 -8.99 1.80
C VAL A 53 -6.68 -9.07 0.76
N ALA A 54 -6.90 -8.51 -0.44
CA ALA A 54 -5.91 -8.53 -1.51
C ALA A 54 -4.58 -7.88 -1.08
N LEU A 55 -4.65 -6.69 -0.48
CA LEU A 55 -3.45 -5.97 -0.01
C LEU A 55 -2.72 -6.69 1.13
N LEU A 56 -3.45 -7.31 2.06
CA LEU A 56 -2.82 -8.12 3.12
C LEU A 56 -2.06 -9.31 2.53
N LEU A 57 -2.65 -10.00 1.54
CA LEU A 57 -1.96 -11.08 0.83
C LEU A 57 -0.74 -10.57 0.07
N THR A 58 -0.88 -9.44 -0.64
CA THR A 58 0.23 -8.80 -1.35
C THR A 58 1.39 -8.46 -0.40
N VAL A 59 1.12 -7.82 0.74
CA VAL A 59 2.17 -7.45 1.71
C VAL A 59 2.80 -8.69 2.36
N ALA A 60 2.01 -9.73 2.65
CA ALA A 60 2.55 -10.98 3.20
C ALA A 60 3.49 -11.69 2.23
N LEU A 61 3.11 -11.78 0.95
CA LEU A 61 3.96 -12.33 -0.10
C LEU A 61 5.20 -11.47 -0.35
N PHE A 62 5.05 -10.15 -0.29
CA PHE A 62 6.16 -9.21 -0.40
C PHE A 62 7.19 -9.38 0.72
N GLU A 63 6.74 -9.51 1.97
CA GLU A 63 7.64 -9.76 3.10
C GLU A 63 8.42 -11.08 2.93
N ILE A 64 7.77 -12.13 2.41
CA ILE A 64 8.43 -13.41 2.10
C ILE A 64 9.50 -13.20 1.02
N ASP A 65 9.19 -12.50 -0.07
CA ASP A 65 10.13 -12.20 -1.15
C ASP A 65 11.37 -11.43 -0.64
N ILE A 66 11.15 -10.38 0.16
CA ILE A 66 12.24 -9.60 0.76
C ILE A 66 13.13 -10.47 1.65
N ARG A 67 12.56 -11.35 2.46
CA ARG A 67 13.32 -12.27 3.32
C ARG A 67 14.12 -13.29 2.51
N MET A 68 13.56 -13.82 1.43
CA MET A 68 14.25 -14.75 0.54
C MET A 68 15.47 -14.12 -0.13
N HIS A 69 15.42 -12.81 -0.41
CA HIS A 69 16.56 -12.06 -0.92
C HIS A 69 17.55 -11.62 0.17
N GLY A 70 17.29 -11.94 1.45
CA GLY A 70 18.14 -11.52 2.58
C GLY A 70 18.01 -10.04 2.94
N GLY A 71 16.93 -9.39 2.51
CA GLY A 71 16.64 -7.98 2.77
C GLY A 71 16.68 -7.10 1.51
N TRP A 72 16.04 -5.93 1.61
CA TRP A 72 15.87 -5.02 0.48
C TRP A 72 17.21 -4.48 -0.08
N GLN A 73 18.25 -4.36 0.76
CA GLN A 73 19.57 -3.87 0.34
C GLN A 73 20.23 -4.81 -0.66
N ASN A 74 20.04 -6.13 -0.49
CA ASN A 74 20.55 -7.13 -1.42
C ASN A 74 19.83 -7.05 -2.77
N ILE A 75 18.55 -6.67 -2.78
CA ILE A 75 17.82 -6.45 -4.04
C ILE A 75 18.36 -5.20 -4.75
N VAL A 76 18.59 -4.11 -4.00
CA VAL A 76 19.07 -2.84 -4.57
C VAL A 76 20.51 -2.94 -5.08
N ASN A 77 21.41 -3.53 -4.29
CA ASN A 77 22.85 -3.59 -4.58
C ASN A 77 23.28 -4.84 -5.35
N LYS A 78 22.53 -5.93 -5.26
CA LYS A 78 22.81 -7.25 -5.83
C LYS A 78 24.07 -7.92 -5.32
N ASP A 79 25.21 -7.29 -5.56
CA ASP A 79 26.53 -7.72 -5.10
C ASP A 79 27.07 -6.72 -4.06
N PRO A 80 27.17 -7.12 -2.78
CA PRO A 80 27.78 -6.29 -1.74
C PRO A 80 29.24 -5.89 -2.04
N ALA A 81 29.99 -6.68 -2.84
CA ALA A 81 31.36 -6.37 -3.22
C ALA A 81 31.45 -5.34 -4.36
N SER A 82 30.38 -5.16 -5.14
CA SER A 82 30.26 -4.18 -6.22
C SER A 82 28.87 -3.54 -6.21
N PRO A 83 28.57 -2.70 -5.20
CA PRO A 83 27.23 -2.15 -5.01
C PRO A 83 26.84 -1.24 -6.18
N ARG A 84 25.58 -1.34 -6.61
CA ARG A 84 25.04 -0.54 -7.71
C ARG A 84 24.92 0.95 -7.35
N VAL A 85 24.60 1.26 -6.09
CA VAL A 85 24.41 2.64 -5.62
C VAL A 85 25.52 3.08 -4.68
N SER A 86 25.84 4.37 -4.72
CA SER A 86 26.77 4.99 -3.76
C SER A 86 26.25 4.95 -2.32
N PRO A 87 27.13 5.09 -1.31
CA PRO A 87 26.71 5.16 0.10
C PRO A 87 25.69 6.28 0.37
N GLU A 88 25.85 7.44 -0.27
CA GLU A 88 24.96 8.59 -0.13
C GLU A 88 23.56 8.29 -0.70
N GLN A 89 23.50 7.66 -1.89
CA GLN A 89 22.25 7.21 -2.48
C GLN A 89 21.58 6.14 -1.60
N LEU A 90 22.35 5.18 -1.08
CA LEU A 90 21.81 4.14 -0.19
C LEU A 90 21.20 4.73 1.08
N GLN A 91 21.82 5.77 1.64
CA GLN A 91 21.28 6.50 2.79
C GLN A 91 19.93 7.17 2.46
N LEU A 92 19.85 7.85 1.31
CA LEU A 92 18.61 8.48 0.85
C LEU A 92 17.49 7.45 0.61
N ILE A 93 17.80 6.32 -0.04
CA ILE A 93 16.87 5.21 -0.25
C ILE A 93 16.39 4.64 1.10
N SER A 94 17.30 4.45 2.06
CA SER A 94 16.98 3.96 3.41
C SER A 94 16.06 4.92 4.18
N GLN A 95 16.29 6.23 4.05
CA GLN A 95 15.43 7.25 4.65
C GLN A 95 14.04 7.24 4.02
N SER A 96 13.96 7.19 2.69
CA SER A 96 12.70 7.08 1.96
C SER A 96 11.92 5.83 2.37
N LEU A 97 12.59 4.68 2.50
CA LEU A 97 11.97 3.44 2.97
C LEU A 97 11.45 3.58 4.40
N THR A 98 12.22 4.21 5.28
CA THR A 98 11.81 4.42 6.68
C THR A 98 10.53 5.25 6.76
N VAL A 99 10.44 6.33 5.97
CA VAL A 99 9.22 7.16 5.87
C VAL A 99 8.06 6.33 5.33
N HIS A 100 8.29 5.54 4.27
CA HIS A 100 7.27 4.65 3.72
C HIS A 100 6.74 3.66 4.76
N LEU A 101 7.61 3.04 5.54
CA LEU A 101 7.23 2.04 6.56
C LEU A 101 6.32 2.62 7.65
N VAL A 102 6.48 3.90 8.03
CA VAL A 102 5.58 4.56 8.98
C VAL A 102 4.13 4.51 8.48
N PHE A 103 3.90 4.88 7.21
CA PHE A 103 2.58 4.85 6.60
C PHE A 103 2.14 3.42 6.28
N ALA A 104 3.03 2.60 5.72
CA ALA A 104 2.71 1.21 5.34
C ALA A 104 2.30 0.34 6.53
N ILE A 105 2.82 0.60 7.74
CA ILE A 105 2.42 -0.10 8.97
C ILE A 105 1.15 0.50 9.58
N SER A 106 0.99 1.83 9.55
CA SER A 106 -0.21 2.48 10.12
C SER A 106 -1.46 2.28 9.25
N THR A 107 -1.31 2.19 7.92
CA THR A 107 -2.40 1.93 6.98
C THR A 107 -3.21 0.67 7.33
N PRO A 108 -2.63 -0.54 7.46
CA PRO A 108 -3.40 -1.73 7.79
C PRO A 108 -4.03 -1.64 9.19
N VAL A 109 -3.38 -0.98 10.16
CA VAL A 109 -3.96 -0.75 11.49
C VAL A 109 -5.22 0.13 11.40
N LEU A 110 -5.12 1.28 10.73
CA LEU A 110 -6.24 2.21 10.53
C LEU A 110 -7.36 1.58 9.71
N TRP A 111 -7.01 0.83 8.67
CA TRP A 111 -7.98 0.16 7.81
C TRP A 111 -8.71 -0.94 8.57
N ILE A 112 -8.00 -1.84 9.26
CA ILE A 112 -8.63 -2.88 10.10
C ILE A 112 -9.57 -2.24 11.12
N TRP A 113 -9.12 -1.19 11.82
CA TRP A 113 -9.97 -0.50 12.79
C TRP A 113 -11.23 0.08 12.15
N THR A 114 -11.08 0.81 11.04
CA THR A 114 -12.20 1.44 10.32
C THR A 114 -13.19 0.40 9.80
N THR A 115 -12.69 -0.71 9.26
CA THR A 115 -13.50 -1.83 8.74
C THR A 115 -14.23 -2.55 9.85
N VAL A 116 -13.55 -2.94 10.93
CA VAL A 116 -14.17 -3.66 12.06
C VAL A 116 -15.26 -2.83 12.70
N GLU A 117 -15.03 -1.54 12.92
CA GLU A 117 -16.05 -0.65 13.48
C GLU A 117 -17.23 -0.46 12.51
N ALA A 118 -16.98 -0.36 11.19
CA ALA A 118 -18.04 -0.27 10.19
C ALA A 118 -18.91 -1.55 10.17
N LEU A 119 -18.29 -2.74 10.19
CA LEU A 119 -18.99 -4.03 10.19
C LEU A 119 -19.84 -4.22 11.45
N ARG A 120 -19.40 -3.69 12.60
CA ARG A 120 -20.12 -3.84 13.87
C ARG A 120 -21.27 -2.84 14.05
N ARG A 121 -21.22 -1.68 13.38
CA ARG A 121 -22.09 -0.53 13.71
C ARG A 121 -23.03 -0.10 12.59
N PHE A 122 -22.78 -0.50 11.34
CA PHE A 122 -23.76 -0.30 10.27
C PHE A 122 -24.78 -1.43 10.25
N PRO A 123 -26.06 -1.14 9.94
CA PRO A 123 -27.08 -2.17 9.79
C PRO A 123 -26.82 -3.05 8.55
N ASP A 124 -27.55 -4.17 8.47
CA ASP A 124 -27.63 -5.02 7.28
C ASP A 124 -29.09 -5.05 6.80
N PRO A 125 -29.42 -4.57 5.59
CA PRO A 125 -28.53 -4.07 4.54
C PRO A 125 -27.83 -2.75 4.90
N THR A 126 -26.62 -2.56 4.36
CA THR A 126 -25.76 -1.41 4.69
C THR A 126 -26.43 -0.08 4.33
N ALA A 127 -26.69 0.75 5.34
CA ALA A 127 -27.32 2.05 5.22
C ALA A 127 -26.70 3.07 6.20
N PRO A 128 -26.85 4.39 5.96
CA PRO A 128 -26.38 5.42 6.88
C PRO A 128 -27.02 5.27 8.26
N SER A 129 -26.23 5.45 9.32
CA SER A 129 -26.67 5.46 10.72
C SER A 129 -26.03 6.60 11.50
N ALA A 130 -26.31 6.72 12.81
CA ALA A 130 -25.64 7.67 13.70
C ALA A 130 -24.10 7.53 13.68
N TYR A 131 -23.59 6.34 13.36
CA TYR A 131 -22.15 6.08 13.25
C TYR A 131 -21.50 6.72 12.01
N SER A 132 -22.29 7.13 11.00
CA SER A 132 -21.78 7.63 9.71
C SER A 132 -20.77 8.78 9.83
N ARG A 133 -20.94 9.67 10.82
CA ARG A 133 -20.02 10.79 11.03
C ARG A 133 -18.64 10.29 11.44
N ARG A 134 -18.57 9.38 12.41
CA ARG A 134 -17.32 8.79 12.90
C ARG A 134 -16.67 7.92 11.83
N HIS A 135 -17.45 7.13 11.10
CA HIS A 135 -16.94 6.35 9.98
C HIS A 135 -16.26 7.24 8.94
N LYS A 136 -16.88 8.36 8.53
CA LYS A 136 -16.28 9.29 7.57
C LYS A 136 -14.95 9.87 8.05
N THR A 137 -14.85 10.23 9.34
CA THR A 137 -13.60 10.73 9.92
C THR A 137 -12.50 9.68 9.85
N LEU A 138 -12.78 8.45 10.31
CA LEU A 138 -11.81 7.35 10.27
C LEU A 138 -11.46 6.94 8.84
N ALA A 139 -12.44 6.92 7.94
CA ALA A 139 -12.24 6.59 6.53
C ALA A 139 -11.37 7.62 5.82
N TRP A 140 -11.54 8.91 6.10
CA TRP A 140 -10.66 9.95 5.54
C TRP A 140 -9.23 9.88 6.10
N LEU A 141 -9.08 9.63 7.41
CA LEU A 141 -7.76 9.40 7.99
C LEU A 141 -7.06 8.22 7.31
N THR A 142 -7.75 7.07 7.19
CA THR A 142 -7.26 5.87 6.50
C THR A 142 -6.95 6.17 5.01
N THR A 143 -7.78 6.96 4.34
CA THR A 143 -7.59 7.32 2.92
C THR A 143 -6.34 8.16 2.73
N VAL A 144 -6.14 9.20 3.55
CA VAL A 144 -4.95 10.04 3.47
C VAL A 144 -3.70 9.22 3.76
N ASP A 145 -3.74 8.40 4.80
CA ASP A 145 -2.64 7.52 5.18
C ASP A 145 -2.25 6.55 4.05
N LEU A 146 -3.24 5.92 3.42
CA LEU A 146 -3.02 5.03 2.27
C LEU A 146 -2.44 5.75 1.05
N VAL A 147 -2.92 6.97 0.76
CA VAL A 147 -2.38 7.78 -0.33
C VAL A 147 -0.91 8.12 -0.05
N LEU A 148 -0.56 8.41 1.21
CA LEU A 148 0.83 8.63 1.63
C LEU A 148 1.65 7.34 1.54
N THR A 149 1.12 6.18 1.94
CA THR A 149 1.74 4.86 1.71
C THR A 149 2.07 4.65 0.24
N SER A 150 1.11 4.95 -0.65
CA SER A 150 1.30 4.81 -2.09
C SER A 150 2.35 5.77 -2.63
N ALA A 151 2.24 7.06 -2.31
CA ALA A 151 3.18 8.07 -2.78
C ALA A 151 4.63 7.81 -2.31
N THR A 152 4.81 7.49 -1.03
CA THR A 152 6.13 7.21 -0.45
C THR A 152 6.72 5.89 -0.93
N GLY A 153 5.89 4.88 -1.18
CA GLY A 153 6.35 3.60 -1.75
C GLY A 153 6.79 3.74 -3.21
N LEU A 154 6.06 4.53 -4.00
CA LEU A 154 6.46 4.88 -5.37
C LEU A 154 7.76 5.70 -5.39
N LEU A 155 7.92 6.65 -4.46
CA LEU A 155 9.18 7.39 -4.31
C LEU A 155 10.34 6.47 -3.96
N PHE A 156 10.16 5.55 -3.01
CA PHE A 156 11.17 4.55 -2.68
C PHE A 156 11.58 3.73 -3.91
N TYR A 157 10.61 3.21 -4.67
CA TYR A 157 10.90 2.42 -5.87
C TYR A 157 11.63 3.24 -6.94
N TYR A 158 11.20 4.48 -7.18
CA TYR A 158 11.86 5.39 -8.12
C TYR A 158 13.33 5.64 -7.74
N LEU A 159 13.59 6.01 -6.48
CA LEU A 159 14.94 6.24 -5.98
C LEU A 159 15.78 4.97 -6.00
N ALA A 160 15.17 3.83 -5.68
CA ALA A 160 15.88 2.56 -5.58
C ALA A 160 16.19 1.97 -6.96
N PHE A 161 15.36 2.10 -7.98
CA PHE A 161 15.51 1.30 -9.22
C PHE A 161 15.48 2.10 -10.53
N ILE A 162 15.05 3.36 -10.50
CA ILE A 162 14.91 4.18 -11.71
C ILE A 162 15.97 5.28 -11.76
N ALA A 163 16.18 5.98 -10.66
CA ALA A 163 17.17 7.06 -10.53
C ALA A 163 18.54 6.59 -10.00
N ALA A 164 18.66 5.28 -9.76
CA ALA A 164 19.81 4.64 -9.10
C ALA A 164 20.83 4.09 -10.09
#